data_AF-A0A0S8AQ99-F1
#
_entry.id   AF-A0A0S8AQ99-F1
#
_cell.length_a   1.000
_cell.length_b   1.000
_cell.length_c   1.000
_cell.angle_alpha   90.00
_cell.angle_beta   90.00
_cell.angle_gamma   90.00
#
_symmetry.space_group_name_H-M   'P 1'
#
loop_
_entity.id
_entity.type
_entity.pdbx_description
1 polymer ?
#
loop_
_entity_poly.entity_id
_entity_poly.type
_entity_poly.pdbx_seq_one_letter_code
_entity_poly.pdbx_strand_id
1 'polypeptide(L)'
;MYRAVNNIRSQNGFTLIELLVVVAIIGVLAAIAIPAYLGQREKARVTAVAGSAKGAVSEVLAVLDSYVAGNPFILLDSSGVERCIEASNAATTGVTCQAIYSQAAGSTYTAYPNGMTGILTAILDHHYGKGERSPFSTGSLFVNTPGTAGTVVVSSAGNRSIRIEAFGDSTTNAIYAENVYAR
;
A
#
# COMPACT_ATOMS: atom_id res chain seq x y z
N MET A 1 -43.40 15.30 -64.94
CA MET A 1 -42.56 14.09 -64.85
C MET A 1 -41.48 14.34 -63.81
N TYR A 2 -41.51 13.65 -62.66
CA TYR A 2 -40.42 13.68 -61.67
C TYR A 2 -39.97 12.24 -61.44
N ARG A 3 -38.75 11.89 -61.90
CA ARG A 3 -38.11 10.59 -61.61
C ARG A 3 -37.26 10.78 -60.36
N ALA A 4 -37.65 10.13 -59.27
CA ALA A 4 -36.79 9.98 -58.09
C ALA A 4 -35.67 8.97 -58.41
N VAL A 5 -34.42 9.38 -58.25
CA VAL A 5 -33.25 8.50 -58.39
C VAL A 5 -33.03 7.81 -57.04
N ASN A 6 -33.35 6.52 -56.95
CA ASN A 6 -32.96 5.68 -55.81
C ASN A 6 -31.49 5.28 -55.97
N ASN A 7 -30.63 5.90 -55.15
CA ASN A 7 -29.23 5.54 -55.06
C ASN A 7 -29.08 4.31 -54.16
N ILE A 8 -29.21 3.10 -54.73
CA ILE A 8 -28.97 1.85 -54.00
C ILE A 8 -27.47 1.74 -53.76
N ARG A 9 -27.01 2.22 -52.61
CA ARG A 9 -25.65 1.96 -52.13
C ARG A 9 -25.48 0.45 -52.01
N SER A 10 -24.54 -0.12 -52.75
CA SER A 10 -24.14 -1.53 -52.66
C SER A 10 -23.75 -1.83 -51.20
N GLN A 11 -24.63 -2.55 -50.50
CA GLN A 11 -24.31 -3.09 -49.19
C GLN A 11 -23.56 -4.40 -49.40
N ASN A 12 -22.24 -4.34 -49.36
CA ASN A 12 -21.40 -5.54 -49.29
C ASN A 12 -21.61 -6.16 -47.90
N GLY A 13 -22.42 -7.21 -47.84
CA GLY A 13 -22.64 -7.98 -46.61
C GLY A 13 -21.39 -8.78 -46.23
N PHE A 14 -21.10 -8.84 -44.93
CA PHE A 14 -20.01 -9.63 -44.37
C PHE A 14 -20.33 -11.13 -44.49
N THR A 15 -19.39 -11.95 -44.94
CA THR A 15 -19.63 -13.39 -45.11
C THR A 15 -19.44 -14.16 -43.80
N LEU A 16 -20.19 -15.24 -43.62
CA LEU A 16 -20.04 -16.11 -42.44
C LEU A 16 -18.65 -16.75 -42.35
N ILE A 17 -18.02 -17.01 -43.50
CA ILE A 17 -16.66 -17.58 -43.54
C ILE A 17 -15.61 -16.57 -43.09
N GLU A 18 -15.76 -15.29 -43.42
CA GLU A 18 -14.89 -14.23 -42.91
C GLU A 18 -14.98 -14.14 -41.39
N LEU A 19 -16.18 -14.25 -40.80
CA LEU A 19 -16.32 -14.24 -39.34
C LEU A 19 -15.69 -15.48 -38.72
N LEU A 20 -15.84 -16.65 -39.35
CA LEU A 20 -15.31 -17.91 -38.85
C LEU A 20 -13.79 -17.92 -38.78
N VAL A 21 -13.10 -17.42 -39.81
CA VAL A 21 -11.63 -17.33 -39.81
C VAL A 21 -11.14 -16.34 -38.76
N VAL A 22 -11.83 -15.21 -38.59
CA VAL A 22 -11.46 -14.19 -37.59
C VAL A 22 -11.54 -14.76 -36.17
N VAL A 23 -12.64 -15.44 -35.82
CA VAL A 23 -12.76 -16.04 -34.47
C VAL A 23 -11.76 -17.17 -34.25
N ALA A 24 -11.39 -17.93 -35.30
CA ALA A 24 -10.35 -18.94 -35.20
C ALA A 24 -8.98 -18.33 -34.87
N ILE A 25 -8.60 -17.23 -35.54
CA ILE A 25 -7.34 -16.51 -35.27
C ILE A 25 -7.35 -15.90 -33.87
N ILE A 26 -8.43 -15.23 -33.46
CA ILE A 26 -8.56 -14.67 -32.11
C ILE A 26 -8.46 -15.79 -31.06
N GLY A 27 -9.03 -16.97 -31.32
CA GLY A 27 -8.92 -18.13 -30.44
C GLY A 27 -7.48 -18.56 -30.18
N VAL A 28 -6.65 -18.65 -31.24
CA VAL A 28 -5.22 -19.00 -31.11
C VAL A 28 -4.46 -17.93 -30.34
N LEU A 29 -4.69 -16.64 -30.64
CA LEU A 29 -4.02 -15.54 -29.94
C LEU A 29 -4.42 -15.49 -28.46
N ALA A 30 -5.70 -15.66 -28.14
CA ALA A 30 -6.22 -15.65 -26.78
C ALA A 30 -5.64 -16.80 -25.94
N ALA A 31 -5.49 -18.00 -26.53
CA ALA A 31 -4.94 -19.16 -25.84
C ALA A 31 -3.51 -18.92 -25.32
N ILE A 32 -2.69 -18.15 -26.04
CA ILE A 32 -1.32 -17.80 -25.65
C ILE A 32 -1.31 -16.54 -24.75
N ALA A 33 -2.10 -15.52 -25.10
CA ALA A 33 -2.07 -14.23 -24.45
C ALA A 33 -2.63 -14.26 -23.02
N ILE A 34 -3.71 -15.00 -22.77
CA ILE A 34 -4.38 -15.05 -21.46
C ILE A 34 -3.44 -15.56 -20.34
N PRO A 35 -2.80 -16.74 -20.45
CA PRO A 35 -1.91 -17.22 -19.37
C PRO A 35 -0.71 -16.30 -19.16
N ALA A 36 -0.14 -15.74 -20.24
CA ALA A 36 0.95 -14.79 -20.15
C ALA A 36 0.54 -13.51 -19.40
N TYR A 37 -0.63 -12.95 -19.73
CA TYR A 37 -1.17 -11.76 -19.09
C TYR A 37 -1.46 -11.98 -17.59
N LEU A 38 -2.07 -13.11 -17.24
CA LEU A 38 -2.34 -13.46 -15.85
C LEU A 38 -1.03 -13.57 -15.03
N GLY A 39 0.01 -14.19 -15.59
CA GLY A 39 1.31 -14.28 -14.95
C GLY A 39 2.00 -12.93 -14.75
N GLN A 40 1.90 -12.01 -15.73
CA GLN A 40 2.44 -10.65 -15.60
C GLN A 40 1.69 -9.83 -14.54
N ARG A 41 0.36 -9.94 -14.50
CA ARG A 41 -0.48 -9.28 -13.49
C ARG A 41 -0.09 -9.74 -12.09
N GLU A 42 0.15 -11.03 -11.90
CA GLU A 42 0.54 -11.58 -10.60
C GLU A 42 1.92 -11.07 -10.17
N LYS A 43 2.92 -11.10 -11.05
CA LYS A 43 4.24 -10.52 -10.80
C LYS A 43 4.19 -9.03 -10.44
N ALA A 44 3.32 -8.27 -11.12
CA ALA A 44 3.13 -6.85 -10.83
C ALA A 44 2.57 -6.63 -9.42
N ARG A 45 1.62 -7.48 -8.97
CA ARG A 45 1.08 -7.41 -7.60
C ARG A 45 2.15 -7.69 -6.55
N VAL A 46 2.93 -8.76 -6.71
CA VAL A 46 4.05 -9.10 -5.81
C VAL A 46 5.07 -7.96 -5.74
N THR A 47 5.43 -7.40 -6.91
CA THR A 47 6.39 -6.27 -6.99
C THR A 47 5.86 -5.01 -6.30
N ALA A 48 4.55 -4.73 -6.42
CA ALA A 48 3.93 -3.57 -5.77
C ALA A 48 4.00 -3.64 -4.24
N VAL A 49 3.79 -4.83 -3.65
CA VAL A 49 3.89 -5.04 -2.20
C VAL A 49 5.31 -4.83 -1.72
N ALA A 50 6.30 -5.41 -2.41
CA ALA A 50 7.71 -5.21 -2.09
C ALA A 50 8.14 -3.74 -2.23
N GLY A 51 7.64 -3.04 -3.27
CA GLY A 51 7.89 -1.61 -3.47
C GLY A 51 7.33 -0.75 -2.33
N SER A 52 6.12 -1.08 -1.87
CA SER A 52 5.47 -0.37 -0.76
C SER A 52 6.23 -0.55 0.56
N ALA A 53 6.69 -1.77 0.85
CA ALA A 53 7.52 -2.04 2.03
C ALA A 53 8.83 -1.26 2.01
N LYS A 54 9.53 -1.21 0.87
CA LYS A 54 10.76 -0.43 0.71
C LYS A 54 10.51 1.08 0.88
N GLY A 55 9.39 1.57 0.34
CA GLY A 55 8.99 2.98 0.48
C GLY A 55 8.70 3.37 1.93
N ALA A 56 8.17 2.45 2.74
CA ALA A 56 7.87 2.71 4.15
C ALA A 56 9.12 2.83 5.03
N VAL A 57 10.28 2.28 4.63
CA VAL A 57 11.51 2.27 5.45
C VAL A 57 11.92 3.67 5.89
N SER A 58 11.95 4.65 4.99
CA SER A 58 12.39 6.01 5.32
C SER A 58 11.43 6.73 6.26
N GLU A 59 10.14 6.45 6.11
CA GLU A 59 9.09 7.02 6.97
C GLU A 59 9.18 6.44 8.38
N VAL A 60 9.23 5.10 8.47
CA VAL A 60 9.41 4.38 9.73
C VAL A 60 10.68 4.83 10.45
N LEU A 61 11.78 5.04 9.72
CA LEU A 61 13.02 5.57 10.29
C LEU A 61 12.81 6.95 10.94
N ALA A 62 12.17 7.89 10.26
CA ALA A 62 11.92 9.23 10.79
C ALA A 62 11.04 9.22 12.05
N VAL A 63 10.01 8.37 12.06
CA VAL A 63 9.14 8.17 13.24
C VAL A 63 9.94 7.57 14.39
N LEU A 64 10.79 6.58 14.11
CA LEU A 64 11.56 5.88 15.14
C LEU A 64 12.65 6.76 15.76
N ASP A 65 13.31 7.59 14.94
CA ASP A 65 14.26 8.62 15.40
C ASP A 65 13.57 9.63 16.32
N SER A 66 12.35 10.08 15.96
CA SER A 66 11.55 10.97 16.80
C SER A 66 11.14 10.30 18.12
N TYR A 67 10.73 9.03 18.06
CA TYR A 67 10.38 8.24 19.23
C TYR A 67 11.52 8.11 20.24
N VAL A 68 12.73 7.75 19.77
CA VAL A 68 13.88 7.61 20.69
C VAL A 68 14.36 8.94 21.26
N ALA A 69 14.16 10.03 20.53
CA ALA A 69 14.44 11.38 20.99
C ALA A 69 13.37 11.93 21.95
N GLY A 70 12.19 11.28 22.03
CA GLY A 70 11.04 11.80 22.77
C GLY A 70 10.40 13.02 22.10
N ASN A 71 10.63 13.20 20.79
CA ASN A 71 10.10 14.31 20.01
C ASN A 71 8.71 14.00 19.47
N PRO A 72 7.85 15.02 19.30
CA PRO A 72 6.59 14.86 18.60
C PRO A 72 6.82 14.70 17.10
N PHE A 73 5.90 14.02 16.44
CA PHE A 73 5.87 13.86 14.99
C PHE A 73 4.44 13.95 14.48
N ILE A 74 4.28 14.16 13.17
CA ILE A 74 2.96 14.24 12.53
C ILE A 74 2.79 13.04 11.60
N LEU A 75 1.69 12.33 11.75
CA LEU A 75 1.21 11.30 10.83
C LEU A 75 -0.29 11.48 10.61
N LEU A 76 -0.78 10.89 9.53
CA LEU A 76 -2.22 10.65 9.34
C LEU A 76 -2.76 9.67 10.39
N ASP A 77 -3.96 9.94 10.88
CA ASP A 77 -4.80 8.95 11.56
C ASP A 77 -5.47 8.00 10.55
N SER A 78 -6.17 6.99 11.05
CA SER A 78 -6.89 6.01 10.21
C SER A 78 -8.04 6.61 9.39
N SER A 79 -8.42 7.86 9.63
CA SER A 79 -9.39 8.59 8.81
C SER A 79 -8.71 9.42 7.72
N GLY A 80 -7.38 9.41 7.64
CA GLY A 80 -6.61 10.19 6.67
C GLY A 80 -6.44 11.66 7.08
N VAL A 81 -6.56 11.98 8.37
CA VAL A 81 -6.36 13.35 8.89
C VAL A 81 -5.02 13.45 9.60
N GLU A 82 -4.25 14.50 9.31
CA GLU A 82 -2.98 14.76 10.01
C GLU A 82 -3.21 15.02 11.49
N ARG A 83 -2.44 14.33 12.34
CA ARG A 83 -2.43 14.49 13.79
C ARG A 83 -0.99 14.59 14.27
N CYS A 84 -0.76 15.52 15.18
CA CYS A 84 0.48 15.54 15.93
C CYS A 84 0.41 14.51 17.06
N ILE A 85 1.45 13.69 17.18
CA ILE A 85 1.58 12.64 18.18
C ILE A 85 2.82 12.95 19.02
N GLU A 86 2.68 12.98 20.34
CA GLU A 86 3.77 13.32 21.27
C GLU A 86 4.01 12.23 22.32
N ALA A 87 5.17 12.28 22.98
CA ALA A 87 5.45 11.39 24.09
C ALA A 87 4.52 11.70 25.29
N SER A 88 4.15 10.68 26.07
CA SER A 88 3.31 10.86 27.26
C SER A 88 3.94 11.76 28.34
N ASN A 89 5.26 11.94 28.32
CA ASN A 89 6.01 12.85 29.18
C ASN A 89 6.40 14.17 28.49
N ALA A 90 5.86 14.48 27.31
CA ALA A 90 6.22 15.67 26.51
C ALA A 90 6.02 16.98 27.27
N ALA A 91 4.99 17.08 28.12
CA ALA A 91 4.78 18.26 28.96
C ALA A 91 5.88 18.44 30.01
N THR A 92 6.45 17.34 30.51
CA THR A 92 7.56 17.36 31.49
C THR A 92 8.88 17.73 30.82
N THR A 93 9.11 17.27 29.60
CA THR A 93 10.32 17.57 28.83
C THR A 93 10.26 18.91 28.08
N GLY A 94 9.07 19.50 27.98
CA GLY A 94 8.83 20.73 27.21
C GLY A 94 8.77 20.53 25.70
N VAL A 95 8.80 19.28 25.21
CA VAL A 95 8.83 18.93 23.79
C VAL A 95 7.44 18.53 23.32
N THR A 96 6.46 19.41 23.49
CA THR A 96 5.06 19.15 23.10
C THR A 96 4.80 19.45 21.63
N CYS A 97 3.76 18.82 21.07
CA CYS A 97 3.15 19.16 19.79
C CYS A 97 2.86 20.66 19.67
N GLN A 98 2.39 21.28 20.75
CA GLN A 98 2.13 22.72 20.77
C GLN A 98 3.43 23.54 20.67
N ALA A 99 4.49 23.11 21.35
CA ALA A 99 5.77 23.82 21.35
C ALA A 99 6.51 23.69 20.00
N ILE A 100 6.45 22.53 19.36
CA ILE A 100 7.21 22.24 18.13
C ILE A 100 6.41 22.58 16.86
N TYR A 101 5.12 22.25 16.82
CA TYR A 101 4.30 22.36 15.61
C TYR A 101 3.14 23.35 15.73
N SER A 102 2.98 24.05 16.87
CA SER A 102 1.83 24.92 17.13
C SER A 102 0.47 24.21 16.96
N GLN A 103 0.41 22.91 17.27
CA GLN A 103 -0.79 22.09 17.14
C GLN A 103 -1.12 21.39 18.46
N ALA A 104 -2.43 21.17 18.68
CA ALA A 104 -2.87 20.30 19.76
C ALA A 104 -2.41 18.85 19.52
N ALA A 105 -2.05 18.16 20.60
CA ALA A 105 -1.75 16.74 20.54
C ALA A 105 -3.03 15.96 20.16
N GLY A 106 -2.94 15.18 19.08
CA GLY A 106 -4.01 14.29 18.64
C GLY A 106 -3.96 12.93 19.32
N SER A 107 -2.78 12.47 19.71
CA SER A 107 -2.56 11.22 20.46
C SER A 107 -1.22 11.27 21.19
N THR A 108 -0.98 10.30 22.08
CA THR A 108 0.29 10.16 22.79
C THR A 108 0.88 8.76 22.63
N TYR A 109 2.21 8.67 22.69
CA TYR A 109 2.94 7.40 22.75
C TYR A 109 3.72 7.27 24.07
N THR A 110 3.95 6.04 24.53
CA THR A 110 4.78 5.80 25.73
C THR A 110 6.23 6.13 25.42
N ALA A 111 6.86 7.00 26.22
CA ALA A 111 8.23 7.44 25.97
C ALA A 111 9.26 6.28 25.99
N TYR A 112 10.25 6.35 25.09
CA TYR A 112 11.41 5.47 25.10
C TYR A 112 12.10 5.45 26.49
N PRO A 113 12.59 4.28 26.99
CA PRO A 113 12.66 2.98 26.34
C PRO A 113 11.42 2.10 26.51
N ASN A 114 10.30 2.66 26.96
CA ASN A 114 9.15 1.87 27.41
C ASN A 114 8.08 1.85 26.32
N GLY A 115 7.84 0.66 25.74
CA GLY A 115 6.67 0.40 24.89
C GLY A 115 6.73 1.00 23.48
N MET A 116 6.46 0.16 22.48
CA MET A 116 6.38 0.56 21.06
C MET A 116 4.98 0.45 20.46
N THR A 117 4.01 -0.04 21.21
CA THR A 117 2.65 -0.29 20.70
C THR A 117 2.02 0.97 20.13
N GLY A 118 2.16 2.12 20.79
CA GLY A 118 1.62 3.39 20.29
C GLY A 118 2.26 3.83 18.97
N ILE A 119 3.56 3.62 18.81
CA ILE A 119 4.29 3.92 17.57
C ILE A 119 3.87 2.98 16.44
N LEU A 120 3.76 1.68 16.74
CA LEU A 120 3.33 0.70 15.76
C LEU A 120 1.91 1.00 15.27
N THR A 121 0.98 1.30 16.18
CA THR A 121 -0.38 1.69 15.82
C THR A 121 -0.38 2.96 14.97
N ALA A 122 0.41 3.98 15.33
CA ALA A 122 0.49 5.23 14.57
C ALA A 122 0.97 5.00 13.12
N ILE A 123 1.96 4.14 12.91
CA ILE A 123 2.43 3.77 11.56
C ILE A 123 1.34 3.04 10.78
N LEU A 124 0.65 2.08 11.40
CA LEU A 124 -0.41 1.32 10.74
C LEU A 124 -1.61 2.20 10.37
N ASP A 125 -2.03 3.08 11.29
CA ASP A 125 -3.09 4.05 11.05
C ASP A 125 -2.71 5.03 9.94
N HIS A 126 -1.44 5.45 9.88
CA HIS A 126 -0.93 6.30 8.81
C HIS A 126 -1.12 5.66 7.43
N HIS A 127 -0.62 4.44 7.25
CA HIS A 127 -0.73 3.72 5.98
C HIS A 127 -2.20 3.39 5.63
N TYR A 128 -3.02 3.08 6.64
CA TYR A 128 -4.46 2.89 6.44
C TYR A 128 -5.14 4.19 6.00
N GLY A 129 -4.81 5.33 6.62
CA GLY A 129 -5.31 6.66 6.30
C GLY A 129 -4.90 7.16 4.92
N LYS A 130 -3.73 6.74 4.42
CA LYS A 130 -3.32 6.93 3.00
C LYS A 130 -4.16 6.12 2.02
N GLY A 131 -4.95 5.16 2.51
CA GLY A 131 -5.75 4.26 1.68
C GLY A 131 -4.93 3.16 1.03
N GLU A 132 -3.79 2.78 1.60
CA GLU A 132 -2.94 1.73 1.03
C GLU A 132 -3.56 0.34 1.29
N ARG A 133 -3.99 -0.32 0.20
CA ARG A 133 -4.70 -1.61 0.24
C ARG A 133 -3.89 -2.73 -0.38
N SER A 134 -4.12 -3.95 0.11
CA SER A 134 -3.51 -5.14 -0.44
C SER A 134 -3.92 -5.35 -1.92
N PRO A 135 -2.99 -5.69 -2.83
CA PRO A 135 -3.37 -6.04 -4.21
C PRO A 135 -4.01 -7.43 -4.33
N PHE A 136 -4.04 -8.20 -3.25
CA PHE A 136 -4.50 -9.59 -3.17
C PHE A 136 -5.81 -9.75 -2.40
N SER A 137 -6.18 -8.75 -1.60
CA SER A 137 -7.40 -8.76 -0.79
C SER A 137 -7.99 -7.35 -0.71
N THR A 138 -9.17 -7.21 -0.11
CA THR A 138 -9.76 -5.89 0.17
C THR A 138 -9.22 -5.23 1.45
N GLY A 139 -8.31 -5.91 2.15
CA GLY A 139 -7.74 -5.48 3.42
C GLY A 139 -6.69 -4.37 3.31
N SER A 140 -6.19 -3.94 4.47
CA SER A 140 -5.04 -3.03 4.57
C SER A 140 -3.80 -3.67 3.95
N LEU A 141 -2.96 -2.87 3.29
CA LEU A 141 -1.65 -3.32 2.87
C LEU A 141 -0.73 -3.52 4.07
N PHE A 142 -0.76 -2.60 5.03
CA PHE A 142 0.09 -2.64 6.22
C PHE A 142 -0.66 -3.25 7.40
N VAL A 143 -0.05 -4.23 8.06
CA VAL A 143 -0.65 -5.01 9.16
C VAL A 143 0.40 -5.32 10.25
N ASN A 144 -0.03 -5.72 11.45
CA ASN A 144 0.88 -6.07 12.56
C ASN A 144 1.21 -7.56 12.67
N THR A 145 0.50 -8.43 11.93
CA THR A 145 0.74 -9.87 11.91
C THR A 145 0.60 -10.42 10.49
N PRO A 146 1.41 -11.43 10.12
CA PRO A 146 1.20 -12.15 8.87
C PRO A 146 -0.15 -12.89 8.93
N GLY A 147 -0.93 -12.83 7.85
CA GLY A 147 -2.23 -13.50 7.80
C GLY A 147 -2.84 -13.59 6.41
N THR A 148 -2.45 -12.67 5.52
CA THR A 148 -2.95 -12.62 4.15
C THR A 148 -1.80 -12.37 3.19
N ALA A 149 -1.78 -13.09 2.07
CA ALA A 149 -0.89 -12.78 0.95
C ALA A 149 -1.05 -11.31 0.53
N GLY A 150 0.02 -10.69 0.08
CA GLY A 150 0.01 -9.32 -0.39
C GLY A 150 -0.05 -8.28 0.72
N THR A 151 0.58 -8.54 1.86
CA THR A 151 0.62 -7.63 3.00
C THR A 151 2.05 -7.27 3.37
N VAL A 152 2.20 -6.09 3.98
CA VAL A 152 3.44 -5.62 4.60
C VAL A 152 3.23 -5.67 6.11
N VAL A 153 3.92 -6.58 6.76
CA VAL A 153 3.89 -6.73 8.21
C VAL A 153 4.89 -5.76 8.81
N VAL A 154 4.39 -4.91 9.71
CA VAL A 154 5.20 -4.02 10.53
C VAL A 154 5.13 -4.53 11.96
N SER A 155 6.26 -4.79 12.58
CA SER A 155 6.31 -5.31 13.95
C SER A 155 7.49 -4.74 14.73
N SER A 156 7.38 -4.66 16.05
CA SER A 156 8.50 -4.24 16.88
C SER A 156 9.57 -5.33 16.92
N ALA A 157 10.83 -4.99 16.61
CA ALA A 157 11.98 -5.89 16.70
C ALA A 157 12.83 -5.67 17.97
N GLY A 158 12.35 -4.85 18.89
CA GLY A 158 13.04 -4.38 20.10
C GLY A 158 12.81 -2.89 20.29
N ASN A 159 13.15 -2.31 21.45
CA ASN A 159 12.72 -0.95 21.85
C ASN A 159 13.31 0.21 21.01
N ARG A 160 14.10 -0.06 19.97
CA ARG A 160 14.68 0.93 19.04
C ARG A 160 14.61 0.48 17.58
N SER A 161 13.79 -0.53 17.28
CA SER A 161 13.81 -1.16 15.96
C SER A 161 12.44 -1.68 15.54
N ILE A 162 12.09 -1.43 14.29
CA ILE A 162 10.89 -1.96 13.64
C ILE A 162 11.32 -2.90 12.52
N ARG A 163 10.71 -4.09 12.49
CA ARG A 163 10.81 -5.03 11.37
C ARG A 163 9.71 -4.72 10.37
N ILE A 164 10.08 -4.62 9.09
CA ILE A 164 9.17 -4.50 7.95
C ILE A 164 9.35 -5.75 7.09
N GLU A 165 8.27 -6.48 6.83
CA GLU A 165 8.30 -7.72 6.03
C GLU A 165 7.19 -7.70 4.99
N ALA A 166 7.54 -7.80 3.72
CA ALA A 166 6.58 -7.90 2.62
C ALA A 166 6.30 -9.37 2.29
N PHE A 167 5.03 -9.71 2.18
CA PHE A 167 4.54 -11.03 1.80
C PHE A 167 3.85 -10.96 0.44
N GLY A 168 4.36 -11.72 -0.53
CA GLY A 168 3.82 -11.79 -1.89
C GLY A 168 2.59 -12.68 -1.97
N ASP A 169 2.67 -13.73 -2.78
CA ASP A 169 1.65 -14.77 -2.91
C ASP A 169 1.60 -15.77 -1.73
N SER A 170 2.64 -15.77 -0.88
CA SER A 170 2.77 -16.59 0.33
C SER A 170 2.76 -15.76 1.60
N THR A 171 2.25 -16.33 2.70
CA THR A 171 2.26 -15.75 4.05
C THR A 171 3.39 -16.26 4.94
N THR A 172 4.18 -17.24 4.46
CA THR A 172 5.22 -17.89 5.28
C THR A 172 6.61 -17.36 5.00
N ASN A 173 6.90 -16.98 3.75
CA ASN A 173 8.20 -16.46 3.34
C ASN A 173 8.05 -15.03 2.86
N ALA A 174 8.73 -14.11 3.54
CA ALA A 174 8.78 -12.73 3.13
C ALA A 174 9.61 -12.59 1.84
N ILE A 175 9.08 -11.89 0.85
CA ILE A 175 9.77 -11.55 -0.41
C ILE A 175 10.75 -10.38 -0.23
N TYR A 176 10.58 -9.64 0.86
CA TYR A 176 11.46 -8.57 1.29
C TYR A 176 11.32 -8.43 2.81
N ALA A 177 12.43 -8.21 3.50
CA ALA A 177 12.39 -8.01 4.94
C ALA A 177 13.58 -7.17 5.41
N GLU A 178 13.31 -6.14 6.22
CA GLU A 178 14.32 -5.21 6.70
C GLU A 178 14.07 -4.84 8.17
N ASN A 179 15.15 -4.69 8.94
CA ASN A 179 15.09 -4.09 10.27
C ASN A 179 15.49 -2.64 10.16
N VAL A 180 14.59 -1.75 10.53
CA VAL A 180 14.84 -0.31 10.62
C VAL A 180 15.21 0.01 12.06
N TYR A 181 16.37 0.64 12.25
CA TYR A 181 16.90 0.99 13.56
C TYR A 181 16.92 2.51 13.72
N ALA A 182 16.46 2.99 14.87
CA ALA A 182 16.63 4.39 15.23
C ALA A 182 18.11 4.74 15.41
N ARG A 183 18.48 5.91 14.89
CA ARG A 183 19.84 6.45 14.92
C ARG A 183 20.22 7.04 16.26
#